data_AF-A0A928QTX9-F1
#
_entry.id   AF-A0A928QTX9-F1
#
_cell.length_a   1.000
_cell.length_b   1.000
_cell.length_c   1.000
_cell.angle_alpha   90.00
_cell.angle_beta   90.00
_cell.angle_gamma   90.00
#
_symmetry.space_group_name_H-M   'P 1'
#
loop_
_entity.id
_entity.type
_entity.pdbx_description
1 polymer ?
#
loop_
_entity_poly.entity_id
_entity_poly.type
_entity_poly.pdbx_seq_one_letter_code
_entity_poly.pdbx_strand_id
1 'polypeptide(L)'
;MVGSDVIAERLVTVKAEDGRELRLCYRVFTGRTTMGGETRECYGLEAVMRDGDRTDSRRFPCITCRREEMEMIFLMVVDGVVFPEELGEILGQIIEEKIL
;
A
#
# COMPACT_ATOMS: atom_id res chain seq x y z
N MET A 1 4.40 15.82 -1.84
CA MET A 1 3.27 15.47 -0.94
C MET A 1 3.45 16.25 0.34
N VAL A 2 2.41 16.95 0.81
CA VAL A 2 2.44 17.70 2.09
C VAL A 2 1.37 17.14 3.01
N GLY A 3 1.77 16.71 4.21
CA GLY A 3 0.93 15.99 5.17
C GLY A 3 0.70 14.54 4.74
N SER A 4 0.91 13.59 5.66
CA SER A 4 0.45 12.20 5.46
C SER A 4 -0.25 11.68 6.71
N ASP A 5 -1.55 11.46 6.62
CA ASP A 5 -2.36 10.92 7.71
C ASP A 5 -2.70 9.44 7.42
N VAL A 6 -2.58 8.57 8.42
CA VAL A 6 -3.01 7.18 8.31
C VAL A 6 -4.53 7.14 8.49
N ILE A 7 -5.25 6.62 7.50
CA ILE A 7 -6.71 6.58 7.47
C ILE A 7 -7.28 5.17 7.61
N ALA A 8 -6.47 4.14 7.39
CA ALA A 8 -6.82 2.75 7.66
C ALA A 8 -5.57 1.96 8.04
N GLU A 9 -5.71 0.98 8.94
CA GLU A 9 -4.65 0.05 9.33
C GLU A 9 -5.24 -1.34 9.54
N ARG A 10 -4.52 -2.39 9.11
CA ARG A 10 -4.90 -3.78 9.31
C ARG A 10 -3.68 -4.63 9.61
N LEU A 11 -3.76 -5.42 10.68
CA LEU A 11 -2.76 -6.42 11.04
C LEU A 11 -3.22 -7.80 10.56
N VAL A 12 -2.33 -8.53 9.89
CA VAL A 12 -2.55 -9.91 9.44
C VAL A 12 -1.38 -10.76 9.96
N THR A 13 -1.69 -11.94 10.49
CA THR A 13 -0.67 -12.93 10.85
C THR A 13 -0.70 -14.04 9.80
N VAL A 14 0.44 -14.32 9.20
CA VAL A 14 0.62 -15.44 8.26
C VAL A 14 1.69 -16.39 8.79
N LYS A 15 1.53 -17.67 8.50
CA LYS A 15 2.53 -18.69 8.83
C LYS A 15 3.40 -18.94 7.62
N ALA A 16 4.71 -18.76 7.79
CA ALA A 16 5.70 -19.15 6.80
C ALA A 16 5.78 -20.68 6.70
N GLU A 17 6.34 -21.18 5.60
CA GLU A 17 6.49 -22.63 5.34
C GLU A 17 7.36 -23.33 6.40
N ASP A 18 8.31 -22.61 6.99
CA ASP A 18 9.17 -23.10 8.08
C ASP A 18 8.51 -23.04 9.47
N GLY A 19 7.23 -22.68 9.54
CA GLY A 19 6.43 -22.63 10.77
C GLY A 19 6.53 -21.32 11.56
N ARG A 20 7.32 -20.35 11.10
CA ARG A 20 7.39 -19.02 11.73
C ARG A 20 6.11 -18.23 11.51
N GLU A 21 5.74 -17.41 12.50
CA GLU A 21 4.65 -16.44 12.36
C GLU A 21 5.20 -15.09 11.91
N LEU A 22 4.74 -14.63 10.75
CA LEU A 22 5.03 -13.31 10.21
C LEU A 22 3.84 -12.39 10.49
N ARG A 23 4.13 -11.16 10.93
CA ARG A 23 3.10 -10.13 11.17
C ARG A 23 3.19 -9.08 10.08
N LEU A 24 2.13 -8.95 9.30
CA LEU A 24 1.98 -7.97 8.22
C LEU A 24 1.04 -6.86 8.68
N CYS A 25 1.54 -5.64 8.73
CA CYS A 25 0.77 -4.44 9.02
C CYS A 25 0.60 -3.62 7.75
N TYR A 26 -0.63 -3.52 7.26
CA TYR A 26 -1.00 -2.74 6.10
C TYR A 26 -1.64 -1.43 6.53
N ARG A 27 -1.20 -0.32 5.94
CA ARG A 27 -1.70 1.02 6.26
C ARG A 27 -2.02 1.78 4.99
N VAL A 28 -3.19 2.39 4.96
CA VAL A 28 -3.53 3.41 3.96
C VAL A 28 -3.20 4.76 4.54
N PHE A 29 -2.42 5.55 3.82
CA PHE A 29 -2.17 6.94 4.15
C PHE A 29 -2.72 7.85 3.06
N THR A 30 -3.25 9.00 3.46
CA THR A 30 -3.65 10.07 2.56
C THR A 30 -2.67 11.22 2.64
N GLY A 31 -2.48 11.94 1.53
CA GLY A 31 -1.74 13.19 1.48
C GLY A 31 -2.25 14.08 0.36
N ARG A 32 -1.67 15.27 0.24
CA ARG A 32 -2.00 16.20 -0.86
C ARG A 32 -0.88 16.32 -1.86
N THR A 33 -1.21 16.32 -3.14
CA THR A 33 -0.28 16.54 -4.25
C THR A 33 -0.87 17.48 -5.30
N THR A 34 -0.02 18.22 -6.00
CA THR A 34 -0.45 19.12 -7.09
C THR A 34 -0.28 18.40 -8.42
N MET A 35 -1.37 18.22 -9.17
CA MET A 35 -1.36 17.66 -10.52
C MET A 35 -2.14 18.59 -11.45
N GLY A 36 -1.52 19.02 -12.55
CA GLY A 36 -2.16 19.93 -13.51
C GLY A 36 -2.56 21.29 -12.92
N GLY A 37 -1.87 21.76 -11.88
CA GLY A 37 -2.19 23.02 -11.19
C GLY A 37 -3.26 22.92 -10.09
N GLU A 38 -3.91 21.76 -9.94
CA GLU A 38 -4.88 21.51 -8.88
C GLU A 38 -4.26 20.71 -7.74
N THR A 39 -4.57 21.08 -6.49
CA THR A 39 -4.21 20.26 -5.32
C THR A 39 -5.29 19.21 -5.10
N ARG A 40 -4.89 17.93 -5.14
CA ARG A 40 -5.78 16.78 -4.96
C ARG A 40 -5.33 15.94 -3.76
N GLU A 41 -6.31 15.30 -3.13
CA GLU A 41 -6.05 14.24 -2.17
C GLU A 41 -5.55 13.01 -2.93
N CYS A 42 -4.49 12.38 -2.41
CA CYS A 42 -3.91 11.18 -2.97
C CYS A 42 -3.71 10.15 -1.87
N TYR A 43 -3.83 8.89 -2.24
CA TYR A 43 -3.83 7.77 -1.32
C TYR A 43 -2.67 6.84 -1.67
N GLY A 44 -1.96 6.38 -0.64
CA GLY A 44 -0.87 5.42 -0.76
C GLY A 44 -1.01 4.29 0.24
N LEU A 45 -0.19 3.25 0.04
CA LEU A 45 -0.16 2.07 0.88
C LEU A 45 1.22 1.91 1.52
N GLU A 46 1.27 1.54 2.78
CA GLU A 46 2.46 1.08 3.47
C GLU A 46 2.22 -0.36 3.96
N ALA A 47 3.19 -1.23 3.72
CA ALA A 47 3.21 -2.59 4.23
C ALA A 47 4.46 -2.75 5.11
N VAL A 48 4.27 -3.19 6.35
CA VAL A 48 5.36 -3.48 7.29
C VAL A 48 5.27 -4.93 7.70
N MET A 49 6.31 -5.70 7.39
CA MET A 49 6.47 -7.08 7.80
C MET A 49 7.39 -7.16 9.02
N ARG A 50 6.99 -7.95 10.01
CA ARG A 50 7.80 -8.27 11.18
C ARG A 50 7.99 -9.79 11.30
N ASP A 51 9.25 -10.20 11.42
CA ASP A 51 9.74 -11.57 11.53
C ASP A 51 10.76 -11.64 12.67
N GLY A 52 10.30 -11.97 13.88
CA GLY A 52 11.13 -11.88 15.09
C GLY A 52 11.66 -10.45 15.28
N ASP A 53 12.99 -10.32 15.31
CA ASP A 53 13.68 -9.03 15.42
C ASP A 53 13.86 -8.30 14.08
N ARG A 54 13.53 -8.96 12.95
CA ARG A 54 13.63 -8.36 11.62
C ARG A 54 12.34 -7.59 11.31
N THR A 55 12.51 -6.35 10.90
CA THR A 55 11.42 -5.54 10.36
C THR A 55 11.79 -5.14 8.94
N ASP A 56 10.90 -5.44 8.00
CA ASP A 56 10.96 -4.95 6.62
C ASP A 56 9.75 -4.06 6.36
N SER A 57 9.93 -2.99 5.61
CA SER A 57 8.85 -2.05 5.33
C SER A 57 8.94 -1.58 3.89
N ARG A 58 7.83 -1.68 3.17
CA ARG A 58 7.67 -1.18 1.82
C ARG A 58 6.55 -0.15 1.79
N ARG A 59 6.88 1.05 1.31
CA ARG A 59 5.91 2.12 1.13
C ARG A 59 5.71 2.39 -0.35
N PHE A 60 4.46 2.39 -0.76
CA PHE A 60 4.02 2.74 -2.10
C PHE A 60 3.56 4.20 -2.05
N PRO A 61 4.37 5.14 -2.60
CA PRO A 61 3.95 6.53 -2.69
C PRO A 61 2.67 6.64 -3.52
N CYS A 62 1.87 7.68 -3.24
CA CYS A 62 0.51 7.88 -3.74
C CYS A 62 0.21 7.17 -5.06
N ILE A 63 -0.65 6.15 -4.96
CA ILE A 63 -1.02 5.23 -6.03
C ILE A 63 -2.15 5.83 -6.87
N THR A 64 -3.11 6.46 -6.20
CA THR A 64 -4.32 6.99 -6.83
C THR A 64 -4.83 8.22 -6.10
N CYS A 65 -5.60 9.05 -6.81
CA CYS A 65 -6.38 10.15 -6.22
C CYS A 65 -7.85 9.75 -6.00
N ARG A 66 -8.20 8.47 -6.24
CA ARG A 66 -9.56 7.93 -6.08
C ARG A 66 -9.60 7.03 -4.86
N ARG A 67 -10.46 7.38 -3.91
CA ARG A 67 -10.58 6.67 -2.65
C ARG A 67 -11.02 5.22 -2.83
N GLU A 68 -11.97 5.00 -3.73
CA GLU A 68 -12.59 3.69 -3.98
C GLU A 68 -11.58 2.70 -4.57
N GLU A 69 -10.69 3.18 -5.46
CA GLU A 69 -9.59 2.37 -6.00
C GLU A 69 -8.62 1.96 -4.89
N MET A 70 -8.31 2.87 -3.96
CA MET A 70 -7.45 2.56 -2.82
C MET A 70 -8.09 1.55 -1.86
N GLU A 71 -9.38 1.70 -1.56
CA GLU A 71 -10.11 0.76 -0.70
C GLU A 71 -10.11 -0.65 -1.30
N MET A 72 -10.28 -0.76 -2.62
CA MET A 72 -10.20 -2.04 -3.34
C MET A 72 -8.79 -2.65 -3.25
N ILE A 73 -7.74 -1.88 -3.55
CA ILE A 73 -6.34 -2.33 -3.46
C ILE A 73 -6.02 -2.79 -2.03
N PHE A 74 -6.45 -2.03 -1.03
CA PHE A 74 -6.23 -2.36 0.37
C PHE A 74 -6.86 -3.69 0.76
N LEU A 75 -8.12 -3.93 0.36
CA LEU A 75 -8.79 -5.20 0.61
C LEU A 75 -8.09 -6.36 -0.09
N MET A 76 -7.72 -6.21 -1.37
CA MET A 76 -7.02 -7.25 -2.12
C MET A 76 -5.69 -7.66 -1.47
N VAL A 77 -4.94 -6.69 -0.94
CA VAL A 77 -3.67 -6.97 -0.25
C VAL A 77 -3.90 -7.64 1.11
N VAL A 78 -4.88 -7.16 1.88
CA VAL A 78 -5.21 -7.71 3.19
C VAL A 78 -5.74 -9.14 3.09
N ASP A 79 -6.55 -9.42 2.07
CA ASP A 79 -7.12 -10.75 1.82
C ASP A 79 -6.11 -11.71 1.15
N GLY A 80 -4.89 -11.25 0.87
CA GLY A 80 -3.84 -12.06 0.26
C GLY A 80 -4.09 -12.40 -1.21
N VAL A 81 -4.96 -11.64 -1.89
CA VAL A 81 -5.21 -11.77 -3.33
C VAL A 81 -4.04 -11.19 -4.13
N VAL A 82 -3.42 -10.11 -3.63
CA VAL A 82 -2.23 -9.48 -4.20
C VAL A 82 -1.16 -9.42 -3.13
N PHE A 83 0.03 -9.93 -3.43
CA PHE A 83 1.14 -9.90 -2.48
C PHE A 83 1.86 -8.54 -2.51
N PRO A 84 2.40 -8.06 -1.38
CA PRO A 84 3.09 -6.76 -1.33
C PRO A 84 4.34 -6.68 -2.23
N GLU A 85 4.96 -7.82 -2.55
CA GLU A 85 6.09 -7.87 -3.49
C GLU A 85 5.65 -7.60 -4.93
N GLU A 86 4.56 -8.24 -5.36
CA GLU A 86 3.94 -8.10 -6.68
C GLU A 86 3.26 -6.73 -6.86
N LEU A 87 2.79 -6.13 -5.77
CA LEU A 87 2.09 -4.84 -5.83
C LEU A 87 2.92 -3.76 -6.51
N GLY A 88 4.25 -3.73 -6.30
CA GLY A 88 5.11 -2.74 -6.96
C GLY A 88 5.13 -2.87 -8.49
N GLU A 89 5.11 -4.11 -8.98
CA GLU A 89 5.12 -4.41 -10.43
C GLU A 89 3.76 -4.09 -11.05
N ILE A 90 2.68 -4.50 -10.39
CA ILE A 90 1.29 -4.21 -10.81
C ILE A 90 1.06 -2.70 -10.89
N LEU A 91 1.53 -1.95 -9.89
CA LEU A 91 1.42 -0.50 -9.88
C LEU A 91 2.27 0.16 -10.97
N GLY A 92 3.47 -0.36 -11.24
CA GLY A 92 4.31 0.09 -12.35
C GLY A 92 3.57 -0.02 -13.69
N GLN A 93 2.94 -1.16 -13.95
CA GLN A 93 2.14 -1.38 -15.17
C GLN A 93 0.95 -0.43 -15.28
N ILE A 94 0.18 -0.23 -14.20
CA ILE A 94 -0.98 0.66 -14.20
C ILE A 94 -0.57 2.12 -14.47
N ILE A 95 0.57 2.55 -13.92
CA ILE A 95 1.08 3.91 -14.11
C ILE A 95 1.56 4.10 -15.56
N GLU A 96 2.27 3.12 -16.12
CA GLU A 96 2.71 3.14 -17.52
C GLU A 96 1.53 3.12 -18.51
N GLU A 97 0.47 2.36 -18.23
CA GLU A 97 -0.72 2.26 -19.08
C GLU A 97 -1.66 3.46 -18.99
N LYS A 98 -1.61 4.26 -17.91
CA LYS A 98 -2.55 5.38 -17.68
C LYS A 98 -1.92 6.78 -17.73
N ILE A 99 -0.61 6.89 -17.92
CA ILE A 99 0.11 8.18 -18.02
C ILE A 99 0.74 8.41 -19.43
N LEU A 100 0.42 7.57 -20.43
CA LEU A 100 0.69 7.84 -21.85
C LEU A 100 -0.58 8.23 -22.62
#